data_AF-A0AAW5K9I9-F1
#
_entry.id   AF-A0AAW5K9I9-F1
#
_cell.length_a   1.000
_cell.length_b   1.000
_cell.length_c   1.000
_cell.angle_alpha   90.00
_cell.angle_beta   90.00
_cell.angle_gamma   90.00
#
_symmetry.space_group_name_H-M   'P 1'
#
loop_
_entity.id
_entity.type
_entity.pdbx_description
1 polymer ?
#
loop_
_entity_poly.entity_id
_entity_poly.type
_entity_poly.pdbx_seq_one_letter_code
_entity_poly.pdbx_strand_id
1 'polypeptide(L)' 'FNDYARKNKLLKDSEPNLSGDDIREGLTAIVSVKIEDPQFEGQTKQKLGNSEARGAVNSILSTQLEIFLEQNP' A
#
# COMPACT_ATOMS: atom_id res chain seq x y z
N PHE A 1 -7.55 -2.90 0.51
CA PHE A 1 -8.74 -2.09 0.81
C PHE A 1 -9.97 -2.56 0.03
N ASN A 2 -9.96 -2.52 -1.31
CA ASN A 2 -11.13 -2.95 -2.11
C ASN A 2 -11.68 -4.33 -1.71
N ASP A 3 -10.80 -5.32 -1.49
CA ASP A 3 -11.22 -6.66 -1.07
C ASP A 3 -11.96 -6.65 0.28
N TYR A 4 -11.45 -5.88 1.25
CA TYR A 4 -12.12 -5.67 2.54
C TYR A 4 -13.49 -5.00 2.36
N ALA A 5 -13.58 -3.96 1.52
CA ALA A 5 -14.82 -3.24 1.27
C ALA A 5 -15.88 -4.14 0.60
N ARG A 6 -15.49 -5.04 -0.31
CA ARG A 6 -16.37 -6.06 -0.91
C ARG A 6 -16.85 -7.07 0.12
N LYS A 7 -15.92 -7.68 0.86
CA LYS A 7 -16.19 -8.70 1.89
C LYS A 7 -17.20 -8.21 2.93
N ASN A 8 -17.10 -6.94 3.32
CA ASN A 8 -17.97 -6.31 4.32
C ASN A 8 -19.17 -5.57 3.72
N LYS A 9 -19.42 -5.69 2.41
CA LYS A 9 -20.53 -5.05 1.70
C LYS A 9 -20.57 -3.52 1.83
N LEU A 10 -19.41 -2.90 2.05
CA LEU A 10 -19.22 -1.44 2.02
C LEU A 10 -19.24 -0.92 0.57
N LEU A 11 -18.81 -1.76 -0.37
CA LEU A 11 -18.96 -1.54 -1.81
C LEU A 11 -19.93 -2.59 -2.38
N LYS A 12 -21.01 -2.15 -3.02
CA LYS A 12 -21.98 -3.08 -3.64
C LYS A 12 -21.38 -3.72 -4.88
N ASP A 13 -21.70 -4.97 -5.18
CA ASP A 13 -21.15 -5.72 -6.34
C ASP A 13 -21.29 -4.99 -7.68
N SER A 14 -22.30 -4.13 -7.84
CA SER A 14 -22.55 -3.32 -9.03
C SER A 14 -21.66 -2.07 -9.15
N GLU A 15 -21.05 -1.62 -8.06
CA GLU A 15 -20.19 -0.42 -8.03
C GLU A 15 -18.77 -0.76 -8.48
N PRO A 16 -18.06 0.15 -9.16
CA PRO A 16 -16.65 -0.06 -9.52
C PRO A 16 -15.77 -0.03 -8.27
N ASN A 17 -14.60 -0.68 -8.35
CA ASN A 17 -13.59 -0.56 -7.29
C ASN A 17 -13.11 0.88 -7.14
N LEU A 18 -12.75 1.25 -5.92
CA LEU A 18 -12.09 2.53 -5.65
C LEU A 18 -10.72 2.55 -6.33
N SER A 19 -10.40 3.68 -6.95
CA SER A 19 -9.10 3.90 -7.55
C SER A 19 -8.03 4.06 -6.46
N GLY A 20 -6.76 3.98 -6.87
CA GLY A 20 -5.67 4.25 -5.94
C GLY A 20 -5.68 5.69 -5.42
N ASP A 21 -6.19 6.64 -6.20
CA ASP A 21 -6.24 8.05 -5.80
C ASP A 21 -7.34 8.28 -4.78
N ASP A 22 -8.52 7.66 -4.95
CA ASP A 22 -9.61 7.71 -3.95
C ASP A 22 -9.13 7.18 -2.59
N ILE A 23 -8.36 6.08 -2.58
CA ILE A 23 -7.86 5.46 -1.34
C ILE A 23 -6.78 6.33 -0.67
N ARG A 24 -6.03 7.11 -1.45
CA ARG A 24 -4.94 7.97 -0.95
C ARG A 24 -5.38 9.40 -0.65
N GLU A 25 -6.63 9.74 -0.92
CA GLU A 25 -7.16 11.07 -0.63
C GLU A 25 -7.08 11.36 0.87
N GLY A 26 -6.46 12.48 1.24
CA GLY A 26 -6.24 12.86 2.64
C GLY A 26 -5.21 12.01 3.41
N LEU A 27 -4.57 11.03 2.76
CA LEU A 27 -3.58 10.17 3.41
C LEU A 27 -2.25 10.91 3.60
N THR A 28 -1.80 11.00 4.85
CA THR A 28 -0.41 11.33 5.18
C THR A 28 0.28 10.07 5.68
N ALA A 29 1.36 9.65 5.01
CA ALA A 29 2.11 8.46 5.37
C ALA A 29 3.62 8.71 5.27
N ILE A 30 4.37 8.05 6.14
CA ILE A 30 5.83 7.99 6.09
C ILE A 30 6.22 6.53 5.85
N VAL A 31 6.98 6.28 4.78
CA VAL A 31 7.51 4.96 4.47
C VAL A 31 9.03 5.00 4.62
N SER A 32 9.54 4.25 5.59
CA SER A 32 10.97 4.11 5.83
C SER A 32 11.37 2.65 5.68
N VAL A 33 12.35 2.38 4.83
CA VAL A 33 12.89 1.04 4.58
C VAL A 33 14.39 1.04 4.86
N LYS A 34 14.90 -0.05 5.40
CA LYS A 34 16.34 -0.30 5.55
C LYS A 34 16.73 -1.43 4.61
N ILE A 35 17.74 -1.19 3.79
CA ILE A 35 18.22 -2.10 2.76
C ILE A 35 19.75 -2.13 2.85
N GLU A 36 20.34 -3.31 2.75
CA GLU A 36 21.78 -3.51 2.90
C GLU A 36 22.56 -2.91 1.72
N ASP A 37 22.15 -3.19 0.47
CA ASP A 37 22.76 -2.64 -0.75
C ASP A 37 21.74 -1.81 -1.56
N PRO A 38 21.53 -0.53 -1.21
CA PRO A 38 20.51 0.29 -1.84
C PRO A 38 20.99 0.82 -3.21
N GLN A 39 20.21 0.50 -4.24
CA GLN A 39 20.40 0.94 -5.61
C GLN A 39 19.47 2.13 -5.89
N PHE A 40 20.03 3.23 -6.41
CA PHE A 40 19.25 4.43 -6.73
C PHE A 40 19.46 4.88 -8.18
N GLU A 41 18.40 5.45 -8.77
CA GLU A 41 18.49 6.15 -10.04
C GLU A 41 19.10 7.54 -9.83
N GLY A 42 20.28 7.75 -10.41
CA GLY A 42 21.00 9.02 -10.37
C GLY A 42 21.66 9.34 -9.02
N GLN A 43 22.51 10.37 -9.02
CA GLN A 43 23.30 10.77 -7.85
C GLN A 43 22.44 11.34 -6.71
N THR A 44 21.33 12.00 -7.04
CA THR A 44 20.43 12.64 -6.05
C THR A 44 19.57 11.64 -5.29
N LYS A 45 19.64 10.34 -5.63
CA LYS A 45 18.90 9.25 -4.97
C LYS A 45 17.38 9.45 -4.95
N GLN A 46 16.84 10.06 -6.01
CA GLN A 46 15.41 10.41 -6.07
C GLN A 46 14.49 9.20 -6.18
N LYS A 47 14.99 8.09 -6.75
CA LYS A 47 14.20 6.87 -6.94
C LYS A 47 15.02 5.64 -6.55
N LEU A 48 14.45 4.84 -5.65
CA LEU A 48 15.00 3.56 -5.23
C LEU A 48 14.71 2.50 -6.32
N GLY A 49 15.74 1.78 -6.75
CA GLY A 49 15.69 0.76 -7.80
C GLY A 49 15.55 -0.68 -7.29
N ASN A 50 15.74 -0.92 -5.99
CA ASN A 50 15.60 -2.24 -5.36
C ASN A 50 14.17 -2.79 -5.52
N SER A 51 13.97 -3.70 -6.47
CA SER A 51 12.66 -4.33 -6.74
C SER A 51 12.14 -5.13 -5.54
N GLU A 52 13.04 -5.70 -4.75
CA GLU A 52 12.76 -6.43 -3.52
C GLU A 52 12.15 -5.54 -2.44
N ALA A 53 12.51 -4.24 -2.41
CA ALA A 53 11.93 -3.29 -1.46
C ALA A 53 10.42 -3.14 -1.69
N ARG A 54 10.01 -3.07 -2.97
CA ARG A 54 8.59 -3.00 -3.34
C ARG A 54 7.85 -4.27 -2.92
N GLY A 55 8.43 -5.44 -3.16
CA GLY A 55 7.85 -6.72 -2.77
C GLY A 55 7.66 -6.83 -1.26
N ALA A 56 8.69 -6.51 -0.48
CA ALA A 56 8.67 -6.56 0.98
C ALA A 56 7.64 -5.59 1.56
N VAL A 57 7.65 -4.32 1.13
CA VAL A 57 6.71 -3.29 1.60
C VAL A 57 5.27 -3.69 1.27
N ASN A 58 5.01 -4.16 0.04
CA ASN A 58 3.67 -4.55 -0.36
C ASN A 58 3.14 -5.73 0.46
N SER A 59 3.94 -6.77 0.66
CA SER A 59 3.54 -7.92 1.48
C SER A 59 3.18 -7.52 2.91
N ILE A 60 4.01 -6.67 3.55
CA ILE A 60 3.77 -6.22 4.92
C ILE A 60 2.51 -5.35 4.97
N LEU A 61 2.39 -4.36 4.07
CA LEU A 61 1.23 -3.46 4.04
C LEU A 61 -0.07 -4.20 3.78
N SER A 62 -0.11 -5.16 2.83
CA SER A 62 -1.33 -5.92 2.56
C SER A 62 -1.83 -6.66 3.79
N THR A 63 -0.96 -7.42 4.46
CA THR A 63 -1.33 -8.18 5.66
C THR A 63 -1.71 -7.28 6.82
N GLN A 64 -0.91 -6.25 7.11
CA GLN A 64 -1.16 -5.38 8.26
C GLN A 64 -2.41 -4.51 8.04
N LEU A 65 -2.65 -4.03 6.82
CA LEU A 65 -3.84 -3.25 6.51
C LEU A 65 -5.11 -4.12 6.62
N GLU A 66 -5.07 -5.36 6.16
CA GLU A 66 -6.21 -6.29 6.33
C GLU A 66 -6.52 -6.51 7.81
N ILE A 67 -5.51 -6.84 8.61
CA ILE A 67 -5.65 -7.02 10.06
C ILE A 67 -6.21 -5.75 10.72
N PHE A 68 -5.65 -4.59 10.39
CA PHE A 68 -6.08 -3.31 10.96
C PHE A 68 -7.55 -3.03 10.67
N LEU A 69 -8.00 -3.23 9.43
CA LEU A 69 -9.39 -3.01 9.03
C LEU A 69 -10.33 -4.03 9.70
N GLU A 70 -9.94 -5.30 9.82
CA GLU A 70 -10.77 -6.31 10.51
C GLU A 70 -10.89 -6.05 12.03
N GLN A 71 -9.87 -5.47 12.66
CA GLN A 71 -9.90 -5.12 14.07
C GLN A 71 -10.60 -3.79 14.36
N ASN A 72 -10.76 -2.93 13.35
CA ASN A 72 -11.35 -1.60 13.48
C ASN A 72 -12.45 -1.43 12.40
N PRO A 73 -13.61 -2.11 12.58
CA PRO A 73 -14.70 -2.10 11.59
C PRO A 73 -15.44 -0.76 11.49
#